data_AF-A0A1J4PR54-F1
#
_entry.id   AF-A0A1J4PR54-F1
#
_cell.length_a   1.000
_cell.length_b   1.000
_cell.length_c   1.000
_cell.angle_alpha   90.00
_cell.angle_beta   90.00
_cell.angle_gamma   90.00
#
_symmetry.space_group_name_H-M   'P 1'
#
loop_
_entity.id
_entity.type
_entity.pdbx_description
1 polymer ?
#
loop_
_entity_poly.entity_id
_entity_poly.type
_entity_poly.pdbx_seq_one_letter_code
_entity_poly.pdbx_strand_id
1 'polypeptide(L)'
;MLKAKNAALVIVLAPVLALGTGCGLLPSDPADPPVFGARVDGETITVKVPLCPAERLRRVDVLDFDDTDDETPASVWWASDPQTRQAKAGVVELWSGRGFAHHAPAPSTVPGNLDVAYTSSSGNGRDDVLPLGKIAKAHLGSGEYWTHDGPKSAAQIDAELGCDKQ
;
A
#
# COMPACT_ATOMS: atom_id res chain seq x y z
N MET A 1 23.67 -35.07 -68.08
CA MET A 1 22.40 -35.78 -67.85
C MET A 1 21.78 -35.27 -66.57
N LEU A 2 20.72 -34.45 -66.64
CA LEU A 2 19.46 -34.66 -65.92
C LEU A 2 18.45 -33.61 -66.42
N LYS A 3 17.20 -34.04 -66.52
CA LYS A 3 16.10 -33.45 -67.29
C LYS A 3 14.89 -33.42 -66.35
N ALA A 4 14.24 -32.27 -66.20
CA ALA A 4 12.84 -32.10 -65.74
C ALA A 4 12.48 -30.62 -66.02
N LYS A 5 11.67 -30.25 -67.02
CA LYS A 5 10.24 -30.47 -67.31
C LYS A 5 9.27 -29.96 -66.22
N ASN A 6 8.85 -28.71 -66.44
CA ASN A 6 7.52 -28.11 -66.34
C ASN A 6 6.50 -28.63 -65.31
N ALA A 7 6.00 -27.73 -64.45
CA ALA A 7 4.59 -27.61 -64.04
C ALA A 7 4.44 -26.27 -63.27
N ALA A 8 3.78 -25.27 -63.85
CA ALA A 8 2.37 -24.94 -63.66
C ALA A 8 2.17 -23.82 -62.63
N LEU A 9 2.05 -22.61 -63.20
CA LEU A 9 1.50 -21.38 -62.65
C LEU A 9 0.01 -21.57 -62.35
N VAL A 10 -0.44 -21.37 -61.11
CA VAL A 10 -1.66 -20.61 -60.69
C VAL A 10 -1.52 -20.31 -59.19
N ILE A 11 -1.22 -19.07 -58.81
CA ILE A 11 -1.39 -18.59 -57.43
C ILE A 11 -2.41 -17.45 -57.50
N VAL A 12 -3.66 -17.77 -57.16
CA VAL A 12 -4.66 -16.77 -56.76
C VAL A 12 -5.52 -17.40 -55.69
N LEU A 13 -5.36 -16.93 -54.45
CA LEU A 13 -6.40 -16.85 -53.41
C LEU A 13 -5.80 -16.14 -52.17
N ALA A 14 -6.00 -14.82 -52.10
CA ALA A 14 -6.25 -14.13 -50.84
C ALA A 14 -7.78 -14.01 -50.68
N PRO A 15 -8.37 -13.70 -49.51
CA PRO A 15 -7.80 -13.20 -48.25
C PRO A 15 -8.35 -13.94 -46.99
N VAL A 16 -7.94 -13.54 -45.78
CA VAL A 16 -8.80 -13.28 -44.59
C VAL A 16 -7.91 -12.92 -43.40
N LEU A 17 -8.19 -11.75 -42.82
CA LEU A 17 -7.69 -11.27 -41.54
C LEU A 17 -8.13 -12.21 -40.40
N ALA A 18 -7.18 -12.68 -39.59
CA ALA A 18 -7.45 -13.16 -38.24
C ALA A 18 -6.76 -12.20 -37.26
N LEU A 19 -7.51 -11.15 -36.88
CA LEU A 19 -7.23 -10.32 -35.73
C LEU A 19 -7.46 -11.15 -34.45
N GLY A 20 -6.52 -11.03 -33.51
CA GLY A 20 -6.83 -11.06 -32.08
C GLY A 20 -7.08 -12.42 -31.44
N THR A 21 -6.08 -12.93 -30.74
CA THR A 21 -6.21 -13.32 -29.33
C THR A 21 -4.87 -13.06 -28.67
N GLY A 22 -4.54 -11.78 -28.52
CA GLY A 22 -3.64 -11.40 -27.45
C GLY A 22 -4.37 -11.72 -26.15
N CYS A 23 -4.15 -12.91 -25.60
CA CYS A 23 -4.34 -13.14 -24.18
C CYS A 23 -3.31 -12.26 -23.47
N GLY A 24 -3.64 -10.98 -23.35
CA GLY A 24 -2.98 -10.10 -22.41
C GLY A 24 -3.12 -10.75 -21.05
N LEU A 25 -1.98 -11.21 -20.53
CA LEU A 25 -1.79 -11.41 -19.12
C LEU A 25 -1.95 -10.03 -18.48
N LEU A 26 -3.20 -9.59 -18.30
CA LEU A 26 -3.47 -8.52 -17.36
C LEU A 26 -2.97 -9.05 -16.02
N PRO A 27 -2.07 -8.34 -15.32
CA PRO A 27 -1.79 -8.68 -13.94
C PRO A 27 -3.14 -8.73 -13.23
N SER A 28 -3.43 -9.87 -12.60
CA SER A 28 -4.61 -9.98 -11.75
C SER A 28 -4.57 -8.80 -10.79
N ASP A 29 -5.67 -8.06 -10.76
CA ASP A 29 -5.96 -6.99 -9.81
C ASP A 29 -5.26 -7.29 -8.48
N PRO A 30 -4.35 -6.43 -7.99
CA PRO A 30 -3.67 -6.71 -6.74
C PRO A 30 -4.74 -6.96 -5.67
N ALA A 31 -4.56 -8.05 -4.91
CA ALA A 31 -5.42 -8.36 -3.78
C ALA A 31 -5.71 -7.08 -2.98
N ASP A 32 -6.98 -6.88 -2.61
CA ASP A 32 -7.51 -5.65 -2.01
C ASP A 32 -6.45 -4.95 -1.15
N PRO A 33 -6.21 -3.64 -1.37
CA PRO A 33 -5.17 -2.92 -0.66
C PRO A 33 -5.39 -3.12 0.85
N PRO A 34 -4.30 -3.35 1.60
CA PRO A 34 -4.41 -3.54 3.04
C PRO A 34 -5.11 -2.34 3.66
N VAL A 35 -5.99 -2.60 4.61
CA VAL A 35 -6.72 -1.51 5.26
C VAL A 35 -5.90 -0.99 6.42
N PHE A 36 -5.31 0.19 6.26
CA PHE A 36 -4.72 0.88 7.39
C PHE A 36 -5.84 1.49 8.25
N GLY A 37 -5.57 1.58 9.55
CA GLY A 37 -6.41 2.34 10.47
C GLY A 37 -5.79 3.68 10.80
N ALA A 38 -6.58 4.73 10.88
CA ALA A 38 -6.12 6.02 11.36
C ALA A 38 -7.11 6.67 12.32
N ARG A 39 -6.61 7.46 13.26
CA ARG A 39 -7.45 8.31 14.13
C ARG A 39 -6.73 9.61 14.41
N VAL A 40 -7.52 10.68 14.53
CA VAL A 40 -7.03 12.01 14.88
C VAL A 40 -7.70 12.43 16.19
N ASP A 41 -6.89 12.62 17.23
CA ASP A 41 -7.31 13.09 18.54
C ASP A 41 -6.63 14.43 18.84
N GLY A 42 -7.35 15.54 18.58
CA GLY A 42 -6.74 16.87 18.62
C GLY A 42 -5.62 16.99 17.58
N GLU A 43 -4.40 17.20 18.04
CA GLU A 43 -3.19 17.28 17.19
C GLU A 43 -2.49 15.92 16.99
N THR A 44 -2.96 14.87 17.67
CA THR A 44 -2.33 13.54 17.63
C THR A 44 -2.92 12.72 16.50
N ILE A 45 -2.08 12.29 15.55
CA ILE A 45 -2.45 11.35 14.50
C ILE A 45 -1.89 9.98 14.89
N THR A 46 -2.78 9.00 15.10
CA THR A 46 -2.37 7.61 15.36
C THR A 46 -2.75 6.74 14.19
N VAL A 47 -1.78 6.00 13.67
CA VAL A 47 -1.96 5.01 12.60
C VAL A 47 -1.83 3.61 13.18
N LYS A 48 -2.71 2.70 12.77
CA LYS A 48 -2.57 1.26 12.94
C LYS A 48 -2.19 0.67 11.59
N VAL A 49 -0.93 0.30 11.43
CA VAL A 49 -0.48 -0.49 10.27
C VAL A 49 -0.84 -1.96 10.51
N PRO A 50 -1.38 -2.67 9.51
CA PRO A 50 -1.76 -4.06 9.68
C PRO A 50 -0.51 -4.95 9.76
N LEU A 51 -0.51 -5.93 10.66
CA LEU A 51 0.58 -6.90 10.82
C LEU A 51 0.03 -8.30 11.08
N CYS A 52 0.69 -9.30 10.51
CA CYS A 52 0.42 -10.69 10.88
C CYS A 52 0.86 -10.96 12.34
N PRO A 53 0.25 -11.93 13.05
CA PRO A 53 0.51 -12.17 14.48
C PRO A 53 1.99 -12.39 14.86
N ALA A 54 2.77 -13.00 13.97
CA ALA A 54 4.20 -13.24 14.16
C ALA A 54 5.10 -12.07 13.72
N GLU A 55 4.56 -11.13 12.96
CA GLU A 55 5.31 -9.99 12.42
C GLU A 55 5.41 -8.85 13.44
N ARG A 56 6.47 -8.06 13.31
CA ARG A 56 6.68 -6.84 14.08
C ARG A 56 7.03 -5.71 13.13
N LEU A 57 6.56 -4.51 13.43
CA LEU A 57 6.97 -3.31 12.71
C LEU A 57 8.51 -3.15 12.78
N ARG A 58 9.12 -2.69 11.71
CA ARG A 58 10.54 -2.28 11.64
C ARG A 58 10.68 -0.80 11.38
N ARG A 59 9.95 -0.30 10.39
CA ARG A 59 10.02 1.07 9.92
C ARG A 59 8.64 1.50 9.43
N VAL A 60 8.36 2.78 9.61
CA VAL A 60 7.26 3.50 8.99
C VAL A 60 7.83 4.71 8.25
N ASP A 61 7.35 4.92 7.04
CA ASP A 61 7.65 6.05 6.19
C ASP A 61 6.33 6.76 5.88
N VAL A 62 6.35 8.10 5.92
CA VAL A 62 5.19 8.93 5.64
C VAL A 62 5.57 9.92 4.55
N LEU A 63 4.82 9.91 3.47
CA LEU A 63 5.04 10.74 2.30
C LEU A 63 3.86 11.70 2.07
N ASP A 64 4.15 12.83 1.44
CA ASP A 64 3.17 13.82 1.02
C ASP A 64 2.47 13.33 -0.26
N PHE A 65 1.30 12.71 -0.12
CA PHE A 65 0.54 12.23 -1.28
C PHE A 65 -0.09 13.37 -2.09
N ASP A 66 -0.14 14.60 -1.55
CA ASP A 66 -0.62 15.77 -2.28
C ASP A 66 0.45 16.35 -3.22
N ASP A 67 1.72 15.93 -3.10
CA ASP A 67 2.81 16.34 -3.96
C ASP A 67 2.72 15.63 -5.33
N THR A 68 2.22 16.35 -6.32
CA THR A 68 2.06 15.86 -7.70
C THR A 68 3.20 16.24 -8.63
N ASP A 69 4.22 16.94 -8.13
CA ASP A 69 5.28 17.50 -8.97
C ASP A 69 6.37 16.47 -9.33
N ASP A 70 6.43 15.34 -8.60
CA ASP A 70 7.41 14.26 -8.78
C ASP A 70 6.74 12.88 -9.00
N GLU A 71 7.45 11.95 -9.66
CA GLU A 71 7.01 10.56 -9.80
C GLU A 71 7.01 9.78 -8.47
N THR A 72 7.65 10.34 -7.42
CA THR A 72 7.70 9.75 -6.09
C THR A 72 7.32 10.83 -5.06
N PRO A 73 6.26 10.61 -4.26
CA PRO A 73 5.84 11.58 -3.26
C PRO A 73 6.96 11.94 -2.27
N ALA A 74 7.07 13.21 -1.88
CA ALA A 74 8.13 13.65 -0.98
C ALA A 74 7.98 13.05 0.42
N SER A 75 9.06 12.50 0.99
CA SER A 75 9.06 12.01 2.38
C SER A 75 8.90 13.15 3.38
N VAL A 76 7.85 13.13 4.19
CA VAL A 76 7.58 14.14 5.24
C VAL A 76 8.02 13.68 6.63
N TRP A 77 8.05 12.37 6.90
CA TRP A 77 8.51 11.83 8.18
C TRP A 77 8.80 10.34 8.10
N TRP A 78 9.57 9.84 9.07
CA TRP A 78 9.81 8.42 9.24
C TRP A 78 10.13 8.09 10.70
N ALA A 79 9.95 6.83 11.06
CA ALA A 79 10.46 6.27 12.31
C ALA A 79 10.88 4.80 12.14
N SER A 80 11.90 4.37 12.87
CA SER A 80 12.42 3.00 12.82
C SER A 80 12.80 2.46 14.18
N ASP A 81 12.96 1.13 14.21
CA ASP A 81 13.40 0.36 15.36
C ASP A 81 12.47 0.55 16.57
N PRO A 82 11.22 0.07 16.45
CA PRO A 82 10.22 0.24 17.50
C PRO A 82 10.64 -0.48 18.78
N GLN A 83 10.46 0.19 19.91
CA GLN A 83 10.90 -0.24 21.24
C GLN A 83 9.73 -0.70 22.12
N THR A 84 8.56 -0.05 21.99
CA THR A 84 7.36 -0.36 22.79
C THR A 84 6.55 -1.52 22.20
N ARG A 85 5.68 -2.14 23.00
CA ARG A 85 4.80 -3.21 22.50
C ARG A 85 3.83 -2.69 21.44
N GLN A 86 3.30 -1.49 21.64
CA GLN A 86 2.37 -0.82 20.74
C GLN A 86 3.02 -0.52 19.39
N ALA A 87 4.21 0.11 19.39
CA ALA A 87 4.93 0.40 18.15
C ALA A 87 5.33 -0.88 17.41
N LYS A 88 5.80 -1.90 18.14
CA LYS A 88 6.10 -3.23 17.55
C LYS A 88 4.87 -3.91 16.96
N ALA A 89 3.68 -3.65 17.50
CA ALA A 89 2.39 -4.14 17.00
C ALA A 89 1.76 -3.23 15.95
N GLY A 90 2.49 -2.22 15.44
CA GLY A 90 2.04 -1.38 14.34
C GLY A 90 1.16 -0.20 14.74
N VAL A 91 1.09 0.15 16.03
CA VAL A 91 0.43 1.39 16.47
C VAL A 91 1.46 2.52 16.53
N VAL A 92 1.30 3.52 15.68
CA VAL A 92 2.25 4.60 15.45
C VAL A 92 1.60 5.94 15.74
N GLU A 93 2.15 6.70 16.69
CA GLU A 93 1.81 8.10 16.92
C GLU A 93 2.71 8.97 16.02
N LEU A 94 2.17 9.44 14.90
CA LEU A 94 2.95 10.18 13.90
C LEU A 94 3.58 11.43 14.51
N TRP A 95 4.73 11.84 13.98
CA TRP A 95 5.51 13.04 14.35
C TRP A 95 6.15 13.02 15.74
N SER A 96 5.60 12.24 16.69
CA SER A 96 6.07 12.20 18.08
C SER A 96 7.40 11.44 18.25
N GLY A 97 7.69 10.49 17.36
CA GLY A 97 8.77 9.51 17.54
C GLY A 97 8.55 8.53 18.69
N ARG A 98 7.42 8.64 19.41
CA ARG A 98 7.15 7.89 20.63
C ARG A 98 7.16 6.40 20.35
N GLY A 99 8.02 5.70 21.09
CA GLY A 99 8.15 4.26 21.00
C GLY A 99 9.07 3.77 19.89
N PHE A 100 9.82 4.66 19.25
CA PHE A 100 10.85 4.33 18.26
C PHE A 100 12.23 4.79 18.74
N ALA A 101 13.28 4.08 18.32
CA ALA A 101 14.66 4.46 18.65
C ALA A 101 15.16 5.61 17.75
N HIS A 102 14.69 5.65 16.50
CA HIS A 102 15.08 6.63 15.51
C HIS A 102 13.84 7.19 14.82
N HIS A 103 13.82 8.51 14.58
CA HIS A 103 12.74 9.16 13.86
C HIS A 103 13.18 10.52 13.31
N ALA A 104 12.47 10.98 12.28
CA ALA A 104 12.58 12.35 11.79
C ALA A 104 11.96 13.35 12.80
N PRO A 105 12.35 14.63 12.74
CA PRO A 105 11.60 15.70 13.39
C PRO A 105 10.20 15.83 12.77
N ALA A 106 9.25 16.40 13.53
CA ALA A 106 7.92 16.71 13.00
C ALA A 106 8.02 17.66 11.79
N PRO A 107 7.18 17.47 10.75
CA PRO A 107 7.18 18.34 9.59
C PRO A 107 6.64 19.74 9.94
N SER A 108 7.09 20.76 9.22
CA SER A 108 6.60 22.14 9.41
C SER A 108 5.19 22.36 8.88
N THR A 109 4.79 21.55 7.89
CA THR A 109 3.47 21.57 7.25
C THR A 109 2.99 20.12 7.18
N VAL A 110 1.74 19.87 7.58
CA VAL A 110 1.13 18.55 7.51
C VAL A 110 0.28 18.48 6.24
N PRO A 111 0.58 17.56 5.29
CA PRO A 111 -0.24 17.36 4.09
C PRO A 111 -1.68 16.94 4.42
N GLY A 112 -2.61 17.19 3.50
CA GLY A 112 -4.00 16.77 3.65
C GLY A 112 -4.18 15.27 3.46
N ASN A 113 -3.40 14.66 2.57
CA ASN A 113 -3.34 13.23 2.33
C ASN A 113 -1.93 12.71 2.62
N LEU A 114 -1.83 11.70 3.48
CA LEU A 114 -0.56 11.05 3.80
C LEU A 114 -0.52 9.69 3.12
N ASP A 115 0.54 9.39 2.40
CA ASP A 115 0.89 8.01 2.08
C ASP A 115 1.69 7.44 3.25
N VAL A 116 1.22 6.35 3.85
CA VAL A 116 1.91 5.69 4.97
C VAL A 116 2.35 4.30 4.55
N ALA A 117 3.65 4.13 4.39
CA ALA A 117 4.28 2.86 4.10
C ALA A 117 4.90 2.26 5.37
N TYR A 118 4.96 0.93 5.44
CA TYR A 118 5.70 0.24 6.49
C TYR A 118 6.57 -0.89 5.96
N THR A 119 7.55 -1.28 6.77
CA THR A 119 8.27 -2.54 6.62
C THR A 119 8.17 -3.33 7.92
N SER A 120 7.92 -4.64 7.83
CA SER A 120 7.86 -5.54 8.98
C SER A 120 9.11 -6.43 9.09
N SER A 121 9.17 -7.21 10.16
CA SER A 121 10.29 -8.10 10.48
C SER A 121 10.48 -9.24 9.47
N SER A 122 9.46 -9.58 8.69
CA SER A 122 9.54 -10.55 7.59
C SER A 122 10.09 -9.93 6.30
N GLY A 123 10.30 -8.62 6.26
CA GLY A 123 10.66 -7.87 5.05
C GLY A 123 9.45 -7.48 4.20
N ASN A 124 8.24 -7.90 4.58
CA ASN A 124 7.01 -7.46 3.94
C ASN A 124 6.75 -5.98 4.23
N GLY A 125 6.17 -5.28 3.27
CA GLY A 125 5.77 -3.90 3.41
C GLY A 125 4.61 -3.61 2.49
N ARG A 126 3.76 -2.67 2.92
CA ARG A 126 2.66 -2.14 2.13
C ARG A 126 2.44 -0.68 2.53
N ASP A 127 1.61 -0.01 1.77
CA ASP A 127 1.24 1.39 1.91
C ASP A 127 -0.29 1.58 1.83
N ASP A 128 -0.76 2.73 2.31
CA ASP A 128 -2.13 3.20 2.16
C ASP A 128 -2.18 4.73 2.27
N VAL A 129 -3.13 5.32 1.56
CA VAL A 129 -3.36 6.77 1.53
C VAL A 129 -4.42 7.14 2.56
N LEU A 130 -4.04 7.99 3.50
CA LEU A 130 -4.84 8.44 4.64
C LEU A 130 -5.31 9.89 4.45
N PRO A 131 -6.60 10.12 4.12
CA PRO A 131 -7.16 11.46 3.99
C PRO A 131 -7.48 12.08 5.36
N LEU A 132 -6.57 12.90 5.90
CA LEU A 132 -6.64 13.42 7.27
C LEU A 132 -7.94 14.20 7.53
N GLY A 133 -8.41 14.97 6.56
CA GLY A 133 -9.65 15.74 6.67
C GLY A 133 -10.90 14.86 6.83
N LYS A 134 -10.90 13.64 6.29
CA LYS A 134 -11.98 12.65 6.46
C LYS A 134 -11.84 11.94 7.81
N ILE A 135 -10.62 11.53 8.17
CA ILE A 135 -10.31 10.87 9.43
C ILE A 135 -10.68 11.76 10.63
N ALA A 136 -10.32 13.04 10.60
CA ALA A 136 -10.61 14.00 11.67
C ALA A 136 -12.11 14.25 11.89
N LYS A 137 -12.95 13.97 10.90
CA LYS A 137 -14.42 14.10 10.98
C LYS A 137 -15.11 12.77 11.29
N ALA A 138 -14.36 11.68 11.39
CA ALA A 138 -14.93 10.37 11.64
C ALA A 138 -15.46 10.27 13.08
N HIS A 139 -16.66 9.68 13.23
CA HIS A 139 -17.19 9.32 14.53
C HIS A 139 -16.66 7.94 14.91
N LEU A 140 -15.62 7.91 15.74
CA LEU A 140 -14.96 6.69 16.19
C LEU A 140 -15.28 6.39 17.65
N GLY A 141 -15.56 5.13 17.95
CA GLY A 141 -15.62 4.61 19.30
C GLY A 141 -14.24 4.53 19.96
N SER A 142 -14.24 4.18 21.25
CA SER A 142 -12.99 3.96 21.99
C SER A 142 -12.24 2.77 21.39
N GLY A 143 -10.96 2.97 21.08
CA GLY A 143 -10.11 1.92 20.47
C GLY A 143 -10.38 1.63 18.99
N GLU A 144 -11.29 2.37 18.35
CA GLU A 144 -11.53 2.28 16.91
C GLU A 144 -10.62 3.22 16.13
N TYR A 145 -10.41 2.84 14.87
CA TYR A 145 -9.70 3.56 13.84
C TYR A 145 -10.62 3.75 12.65
N TRP A 146 -10.55 4.90 12.01
CA TRP A 146 -11.13 5.10 10.70
C TRP A 146 -10.41 4.22 9.69
N THR A 147 -11.16 3.61 8.78
CA THR A 147 -10.65 2.95 7.59
C THR A 147 -11.55 3.25 6.38
N HIS A 148 -11.13 2.87 5.17
CA HIS A 148 -11.91 3.09 3.94
C HIS A 148 -13.31 2.45 4.00
N ASP A 149 -13.44 1.30 4.64
CA ASP A 149 -14.68 0.52 4.77
C ASP A 149 -15.48 0.80 6.05
N GLY A 150 -15.04 1.78 6.85
CA GLY A 150 -15.66 2.17 8.11
C GLY A 150 -14.82 1.84 9.35
N PRO A 151 -15.30 2.20 10.55
CA PRO A 151 -14.54 2.04 11.77
C PRO A 151 -14.17 0.58 12.07
N LYS A 152 -12.91 0.34 12.44
CA LYS A 152 -12.40 -0.98 12.84
C LYS A 152 -11.51 -0.87 14.07
N SER A 153 -11.48 -1.93 14.87
CA SER A 153 -10.48 -2.12 15.91
C SER A 153 -9.14 -2.55 15.31
N ALA A 154 -8.06 -2.41 16.08
CA ALA A 154 -6.73 -2.85 15.68
C ALA A 154 -6.67 -4.34 15.28
N ALA A 155 -7.42 -5.21 15.98
CA ALA A 155 -7.45 -6.65 15.69
C ALA A 155 -8.20 -6.97 14.39
N GLN A 156 -9.24 -6.20 14.06
CA GLN A 156 -9.95 -6.34 12.78
C GLN A 156 -9.05 -5.92 11.61
N ILE A 157 -8.28 -4.84 11.77
CA ILE A 157 -7.28 -4.40 10.78
C ILE A 157 -6.22 -5.49 10.53
N ASP A 158 -5.66 -6.08 11.59
CA ASP A 158 -4.67 -7.16 11.45
C ASP A 158 -5.24 -8.41 10.76
N ALA A 159 -6.51 -8.72 10.98
CA ALA A 159 -7.18 -9.89 10.41
C ALA A 159 -7.35 -9.81 8.88
N GLU A 160 -7.30 -8.62 8.29
CA GLU A 160 -7.53 -8.43 6.85
C GLU A 160 -6.36 -8.85 5.97
N LEU A 161 -5.16 -8.99 6.55
CA LEU A 161 -4.00 -9.49 5.83
C LEU A 161 -4.10 -10.97 5.42
N GLY A 162 -5.09 -11.72 5.94
CA GLY A 162 -5.30 -13.11 5.54
C GLY A 162 -4.09 -14.01 5.80
N CYS A 163 -3.36 -13.76 6.89
CA CYS A 163 -2.03 -14.29 7.16
C CYS A 163 -1.92 -15.83 7.17
N ASP A 164 -3.03 -16.54 7.36
CA ASP A 164 -3.10 -17.99 7.37
C ASP A 164 -3.06 -18.62 5.95
N LYS A 165 -3.07 -17.80 4.90
CA LYS A 165 -3.04 -18.22 3.49
C LYS A 165 -1.67 -18.05 2.82
N GLN A 166 -0.63 -17.71 3.58
CA GLN A 166 0.73 -17.45 3.08
C GLN A 166 1.64 -18.68 3.16
#